data_AF-A0A7C2DZB9-F1
#
_entry.id   AF-A0A7C2DZB9-F1
#
_cell.length_a   1.000
_cell.length_b   1.000
_cell.length_c   1.000
_cell.angle_alpha   90.00
_cell.angle_beta   90.00
_cell.angle_gamma   90.00
#
_symmetry.space_group_name_H-M   'P 1'
#
loop_
_entity.id
_entity.type
_entity.pdbx_description
1 polymer ?
#
loop_
_entity_poly.entity_id
_entity_poly.type
_entity_poly.pdbx_seq_one_letter_code
_entity_poly.pdbx_strand_id
1 'polypeptide(L)'
;APLSFAYAADLYGTPHVIIDVPLPGRKDATRLLADQLEEAAKKLAGLSGLTQKDMEEGLAQAIELSNQAVRHLKRVEKLRKRLDCTLDGKDAMGNISVLSGCLGSPAGVEFYRLLAEELEQRGCRGGDSLRLMWMHLKPWYSQRIFEILDRHGVRVVCEEYTHACWEPMDPRRPFPSLADKISSHFLVGPLERRASHLVSLARDYRVDGAIHYNHWGCRQSCGGAAQVKQALLSAGVPTLLLDGDCVDEREYQEGQLSTRLEAFLEALRQGPRREALS
;
A
#
# COMPACT_ATOMS: atom_id res chain seq x y z
N ALA A 1 -8.39 -8.00 14.57
CA ALA A 1 -7.01 -8.52 14.41
C ALA A 1 -6.38 -8.96 15.74
N PRO A 2 -6.23 -8.10 16.79
CA PRO A 2 -5.53 -8.52 18.02
C PRO A 2 -6.17 -9.74 18.73
N LEU A 3 -7.50 -9.80 18.77
CA LEU A 3 -8.24 -10.94 19.35
C LEU A 3 -8.04 -12.24 18.56
N SER A 4 -7.89 -12.15 17.23
CA SER A 4 -7.67 -13.32 16.37
C SER A 4 -6.28 -13.93 16.60
N PHE A 5 -5.25 -13.10 16.78
CA PHE A 5 -3.91 -13.56 17.12
C PHE A 5 -3.81 -14.09 18.56
N ALA A 6 -4.51 -13.47 19.51
CA ALA A 6 -4.60 -13.99 20.87
C ALA A 6 -5.28 -15.37 20.91
N TYR A 7 -6.41 -15.53 20.22
CA TYR A 7 -7.09 -16.82 20.09
C TYR A 7 -6.20 -17.89 19.45
N ALA A 8 -5.47 -17.54 18.38
CA ALA A 8 -4.54 -18.47 17.75
C ALA A 8 -3.40 -18.87 18.70
N ALA A 9 -2.83 -17.91 19.45
CA ALA A 9 -1.80 -18.20 20.43
C ALA A 9 -2.28 -19.14 21.53
N ASP A 10 -3.50 -18.94 22.04
CA ASP A 10 -4.13 -19.83 23.02
C ASP A 10 -4.38 -21.23 22.44
N LEU A 11 -4.88 -21.31 21.20
CA LEU A 11 -5.15 -22.57 20.50
C LEU A 11 -3.88 -23.40 20.29
N TYR A 12 -2.77 -22.76 19.95
CA TYR A 12 -1.50 -23.44 19.65
C TYR A 12 -0.54 -23.47 20.85
N GLY A 13 -0.90 -22.87 21.99
CA GLY A 13 -0.04 -22.76 23.16
C GLY A 13 1.27 -22.01 22.88
N THR A 14 1.25 -21.00 22.01
CA THR A 14 2.46 -20.29 21.56
C THR A 14 2.59 -18.89 22.18
N PRO A 15 3.83 -18.36 22.32
CA PRO A 15 4.02 -17.00 22.81
C PRO A 15 3.39 -15.96 21.86
N HIS A 16 2.57 -15.07 22.42
CA HIS A 16 2.04 -13.91 21.72
C HIS A 16 2.80 -12.63 22.14
N VAL A 17 2.99 -11.70 21.21
CA VAL A 17 3.55 -10.38 21.45
C VAL A 17 2.69 -9.35 20.73
N ILE A 18 2.29 -8.30 21.45
CA ILE A 18 1.56 -7.16 20.89
C ILE A 18 2.50 -5.97 20.90
N ILE A 19 2.59 -5.29 19.76
CA ILE A 19 3.28 -4.00 19.64
C ILE A 19 2.20 -2.92 19.58
N ASP A 20 2.13 -2.08 20.61
CA ASP A 20 1.27 -0.91 20.63
C ASP A 20 1.92 0.23 19.86
N VAL A 21 1.26 0.69 18.80
CA VAL A 21 1.73 1.79 17.94
C VAL A 21 1.06 3.09 18.42
N PRO A 22 1.79 3.99 19.08
CA PRO A 22 1.19 5.19 19.64
C PRO A 22 0.70 6.14 18.55
N LEU A 23 -0.37 6.87 18.84
CA LEU A 23 -0.85 7.93 17.96
C LEU A 23 0.20 9.06 17.82
N PRO A 24 0.29 9.70 16.64
CA PRO A 24 1.21 10.82 16.42
C PRO A 24 1.01 11.94 17.45
N GLY A 25 2.11 12.58 17.87
CA GLY A 25 2.09 13.72 18.79
C GLY A 25 2.14 13.35 20.29
N ARG A 26 2.09 12.07 20.65
CA ARG A 26 2.33 11.62 22.04
C ARG A 26 3.81 11.75 22.39
N LYS A 27 4.11 12.31 23.57
CA LYS A 27 5.48 12.38 24.11
C LYS A 27 6.08 10.97 24.22
N ASP A 28 7.36 10.84 23.87
CA ASP A 28 8.14 9.60 23.92
C ASP A 28 7.58 8.42 23.10
N ALA A 29 6.59 8.65 22.22
CA ALA A 29 5.97 7.61 21.40
C ALA A 29 6.98 6.76 20.62
N THR A 30 7.91 7.40 19.91
CA THR A 30 8.94 6.71 19.13
C THR A 30 9.83 5.83 20.02
N ARG A 31 10.22 6.33 21.20
CA ARG A 31 11.07 5.58 22.13
C ARG A 31 10.33 4.35 22.67
N LEU A 32 9.10 4.54 23.13
CA LEU A 32 8.27 3.43 23.62
C LEU A 32 8.02 2.36 22.54
N LEU A 33 7.83 2.77 21.29
CA LEU A 33 7.68 1.83 20.18
C LEU A 33 9.00 1.10 19.88
N ALA A 34 10.14 1.80 19.92
CA ALA A 34 11.45 1.20 19.72
C ALA A 34 11.76 0.16 20.81
N ASP A 35 11.49 0.49 22.08
CA ASP A 35 11.70 -0.42 23.21
C ASP A 35 10.84 -1.70 23.05
N GLN A 36 9.57 -1.58 22.65
CA GLN A 36 8.69 -2.73 22.36
C GLN A 36 9.20 -3.59 21.20
N LEU A 37 9.71 -2.96 20.12
CA LEU A 37 10.28 -3.66 18.97
C LEU A 37 11.55 -4.43 19.37
N GLU A 38 12.38 -3.85 20.23
CA GLU A 38 13.59 -4.48 20.76
C GLU A 38 13.26 -5.70 21.62
N GLU A 39 12.28 -5.58 22.54
CA GLU A 39 11.81 -6.71 23.34
C GLU A 39 11.24 -7.85 22.48
N ALA A 40 10.44 -7.50 21.47
CA ALA A 40 9.89 -8.47 20.52
C ALA A 40 11.00 -9.19 19.76
N ALA A 41 12.00 -8.46 19.26
CA ALA A 41 13.13 -9.03 18.53
C ALA A 41 13.96 -9.97 19.40
N LYS A 42 14.27 -9.58 20.65
CA LYS A 42 15.01 -10.43 21.61
C LYS A 42 14.27 -11.73 21.92
N LYS A 43 12.94 -11.65 22.07
CA LYS A 43 12.11 -12.84 22.31
C LYS A 43 12.11 -13.77 21.09
N LEU A 44 11.97 -13.23 19.88
CA LEU A 44 12.06 -14.02 18.64
C LEU A 44 13.43 -14.69 18.50
N ALA A 45 14.52 -13.95 18.73
CA ALA A 45 15.88 -14.48 18.68
C ALA A 45 16.07 -15.65 19.66
N GLY A 46 15.63 -15.49 20.92
CA GLY A 46 15.68 -16.55 21.93
C GLY A 46 14.89 -17.79 21.54
N LEU A 47 13.68 -17.64 20.98
CA LEU A 47 12.87 -18.75 20.48
C LEU A 47 13.49 -19.46 19.28
N SER A 48 14.28 -18.74 18.48
CA SER A 48 15.01 -19.28 17.33
C SER A 48 16.40 -19.83 17.67
N GLY A 49 16.83 -19.78 18.94
CA GLY A 49 18.17 -20.21 19.37
C GLY A 49 19.30 -19.29 18.89
N LEU A 50 18.99 -18.06 18.49
CA LEU A 50 19.94 -17.06 18.03
C LEU A 50 20.47 -16.23 19.20
N THR A 51 21.73 -15.81 19.13
CA THR A 51 22.30 -14.89 20.11
C THR A 51 21.82 -13.45 19.87
N GLN A 52 22.00 -12.58 20.86
CA GLN A 52 21.74 -11.15 20.68
C GLN A 52 22.59 -10.55 19.54
N LYS A 53 23.83 -11.01 19.39
CA LYS A 53 24.73 -10.56 18.32
C LYS A 53 24.19 -10.97 16.94
N ASP A 54 23.74 -12.22 16.78
CA ASP A 54 23.17 -12.70 15.51
C ASP A 54 21.91 -11.89 15.13
N MET A 55 21.08 -11.56 16.13
CA MET A 55 19.90 -10.72 15.95
C MET A 55 20.28 -9.31 15.48
N GLU A 56 21.23 -8.65 16.15
CA GLU A 56 21.66 -7.30 15.83
C GLU A 56 22.28 -7.22 14.42
N GLU A 57 23.18 -8.15 14.08
CA GLU A 57 23.82 -8.23 12.77
C GLU A 57 22.80 -8.55 11.66
N GLY A 58 21.92 -9.53 11.89
CA GLY A 58 20.87 -9.90 10.95
C GLY A 58 19.86 -8.77 10.70
N LEU A 59 19.49 -8.02 11.75
CA LEU A 59 18.57 -6.89 11.64
C LEU A 59 19.22 -5.72 10.89
N ALA A 60 20.49 -5.41 11.16
CA ALA A 60 21.25 -4.40 10.43
C ALA A 60 21.35 -4.75 8.93
N GLN A 61 21.61 -6.02 8.62
CA GLN A 61 21.65 -6.52 7.24
C GLN A 61 20.27 -6.42 6.56
N ALA A 62 19.20 -6.84 7.23
CA ALA A 62 17.84 -6.76 6.71
C ALA A 62 17.41 -5.30 6.45
N ILE A 63 17.84 -4.35 7.30
CA ILE A 63 17.61 -2.92 7.09
C ILE A 63 18.35 -2.41 5.85
N GLU A 64 19.61 -2.78 5.66
CA GLU A 64 20.37 -2.36 4.49
C GLU A 64 19.75 -2.91 3.19
N LEU A 65 19.32 -4.17 3.19
CA LEU A 65 18.58 -4.77 2.08
C LEU A 65 17.23 -4.07 1.86
N SER A 66 16.49 -3.76 2.91
CA SER A 66 15.24 -3.00 2.82
C SER A 66 15.46 -1.61 2.21
N ASN A 67 16.56 -0.93 2.57
CA ASN A 67 16.91 0.36 1.99
C ASN A 67 17.24 0.23 0.50
N GLN A 68 17.99 -0.81 0.11
CA GLN A 68 18.27 -1.11 -1.30
C GLN A 68 16.98 -1.38 -2.10
N ALA A 69 16.12 -2.26 -1.60
CA ALA A 69 14.85 -2.59 -2.25
C ALA A 69 13.95 -1.34 -2.41
N VAL A 70 13.88 -0.49 -1.39
CA VAL A 70 13.08 0.75 -1.44
C VAL A 70 13.65 1.76 -2.43
N ARG A 71 14.98 1.85 -2.61
CA ARG A 71 15.57 2.69 -3.67
C ARG A 71 15.09 2.26 -5.06
N HIS A 72 15.03 0.95 -5.32
CA HIS A 72 14.51 0.41 -6.57
C HIS A 72 12.99 0.58 -6.69
N LEU A 73 12.22 0.38 -5.61
CA LEU A 73 10.78 0.65 -5.61
C LEU A 73 10.47 2.13 -5.91
N LYS A 74 11.20 3.08 -5.32
CA LYS A 74 11.05 4.52 -5.64
C LYS A 74 11.35 4.82 -7.13
N ARG A 75 12.27 4.07 -7.75
CA ARG A 75 12.52 4.13 -9.20
C ARG A 75 11.34 3.59 -10.01
N VAL A 76 10.77 2.44 -9.62
CA VAL A 76 9.51 1.91 -10.20
C VAL A 76 8.39 2.94 -10.11
N GLU A 77 8.17 3.53 -8.93
CA GLU A 77 7.15 4.55 -8.71
C GLU A 77 7.33 5.78 -9.61
N LYS A 78 8.56 6.26 -9.76
CA LYS A 78 8.88 7.37 -10.67
C LYS A 78 8.52 7.00 -12.12
N LEU A 79 8.81 5.78 -12.56
CA LEU A 79 8.45 5.31 -13.90
C LEU A 79 6.93 5.24 -14.09
N ARG A 80 6.18 4.78 -13.09
CA ARG A 80 4.71 4.71 -13.13
C ARG A 80 4.01 6.07 -13.24
N LYS A 81 4.68 7.16 -12.85
CA LYS A 81 4.18 8.54 -13.07
C LYS A 81 4.20 8.95 -14.55
N ARG A 82 4.99 8.28 -15.40
CA ARG A 82 5.03 8.54 -16.85
C ARG A 82 3.71 8.15 -17.52
N LEU A 83 3.45 8.76 -18.67
CA LEU A 83 2.25 8.45 -19.48
C LEU A 83 2.39 7.12 -20.22
N ASP A 84 3.61 6.66 -20.46
CA ASP A 84 3.97 5.52 -21.30
C ASP A 84 4.46 4.29 -20.51
N CYS A 85 4.40 4.31 -19.18
CA CYS A 85 4.76 3.14 -18.36
C CYS A 85 3.87 1.95 -18.74
N THR A 86 4.37 0.72 -18.71
CA THR A 86 3.60 -0.48 -19.08
C THR A 86 2.99 -1.23 -17.90
N LEU A 87 3.44 -0.95 -16.67
CA LEU A 87 2.91 -1.58 -15.46
C LEU A 87 1.51 -1.03 -15.12
N ASP A 88 0.51 -1.90 -15.17
CA ASP A 88 -0.83 -1.61 -14.65
C ASP A 88 -0.94 -2.02 -13.18
N GLY A 89 -1.80 -1.32 -12.44
CA GLY A 89 -2.00 -1.58 -11.02
C GLY A 89 -2.69 -2.91 -10.72
N LYS A 90 -3.44 -3.48 -11.66
CA LYS A 90 -3.98 -4.85 -11.49
C LYS A 90 -2.87 -5.88 -11.23
N ASP A 91 -1.71 -5.68 -11.87
CA ASP A 91 -0.52 -6.49 -11.69
C ASP A 91 0.30 -6.00 -10.49
N ALA A 92 0.51 -4.67 -10.38
CA ALA A 92 1.33 -4.10 -9.32
C ALA A 92 0.81 -4.39 -7.91
N MET A 93 -0.52 -4.46 -7.73
CA MET A 93 -1.14 -4.85 -6.45
C MET A 93 -0.75 -6.25 -5.99
N GLY A 94 -0.42 -7.16 -6.91
CA GLY A 94 0.13 -8.48 -6.58
C GLY A 94 1.45 -8.40 -5.81
N ASN A 95 2.21 -7.32 -6.00
CA ASN A 95 3.52 -7.12 -5.38
C ASN A 95 3.42 -6.79 -3.87
N ILE A 96 2.22 -6.67 -3.31
CA ILE A 96 2.03 -6.48 -1.87
C ILE A 96 2.66 -7.61 -1.04
N SER A 97 2.70 -8.83 -1.59
CA SER A 97 3.37 -9.98 -0.95
C SER A 97 4.89 -9.76 -0.86
N VAL A 98 5.50 -9.26 -1.93
CA VAL A 98 6.93 -8.91 -1.96
C VAL A 98 7.23 -7.74 -1.01
N LEU A 99 6.40 -6.70 -1.05
CA LEU A 99 6.54 -5.54 -0.17
C LEU A 99 6.46 -5.95 1.31
N SER A 100 5.53 -6.85 1.65
CA SER A 100 5.30 -7.26 3.04
C SER A 100 6.28 -8.32 3.53
N GLY A 101 6.67 -9.27 2.67
CA GLY A 101 7.43 -10.45 3.07
C GLY A 101 8.92 -10.42 2.72
N CYS A 102 9.34 -9.60 1.76
CA CYS A 102 10.66 -9.77 1.13
C CYS A 102 11.53 -8.50 1.12
N LEU A 103 11.06 -7.32 1.55
CA LEU A 103 11.86 -6.09 1.48
C LEU A 103 13.25 -6.21 2.14
N GLY A 104 13.35 -6.87 3.29
CA GLY A 104 14.61 -7.08 4.01
C GLY A 104 15.46 -8.24 3.50
N SER A 105 15.24 -8.72 2.27
CA SER A 105 15.90 -9.91 1.71
C SER A 105 16.59 -9.62 0.38
N PRO A 106 17.61 -10.42 -0.02
CA PRO A 106 18.21 -10.29 -1.35
C PRO A 106 17.21 -10.47 -2.50
N ALA A 107 16.22 -11.37 -2.32
CA ALA A 107 15.17 -11.59 -3.31
C ALA A 107 14.28 -10.34 -3.51
N GLY A 108 13.98 -9.59 -2.45
CA GLY A 108 13.23 -8.34 -2.56
C GLY A 108 14.02 -7.24 -3.27
N VAL A 109 15.33 -7.14 -3.01
CA VAL A 109 16.23 -6.22 -3.74
C VAL A 109 16.24 -6.56 -5.22
N GLU A 110 16.46 -7.84 -5.54
CA GLU A 110 16.54 -8.31 -6.92
C GLU A 110 15.22 -8.13 -7.67
N PHE A 111 14.09 -8.43 -7.03
CA PHE A 111 12.76 -8.24 -7.62
C PHE A 111 12.54 -6.79 -8.06
N TYR A 112 12.73 -5.82 -7.16
CA TYR A 112 12.50 -4.41 -7.52
C TYR A 112 13.54 -3.86 -8.48
N ARG A 113 14.79 -4.36 -8.42
CA ARG A 113 15.83 -4.00 -9.38
C ARG A 113 15.43 -4.43 -10.80
N LEU A 114 15.08 -5.70 -10.97
CA LEU A 114 14.64 -6.26 -12.25
C LEU A 114 13.38 -5.57 -12.76
N LEU A 115 12.38 -5.35 -11.90
CA LEU A 115 11.16 -4.65 -12.26
C LEU A 115 11.45 -3.23 -12.76
N ALA A 116 12.33 -2.49 -12.08
CA ALA A 116 12.70 -1.14 -12.51
C ALA A 116 13.43 -1.15 -13.87
N GLU A 117 14.35 -2.09 -14.08
CA GLU A 117 15.08 -2.24 -15.34
C GLU A 117 14.16 -2.63 -16.50
N GLU A 118 13.24 -3.57 -16.26
CA GLU A 118 12.25 -4.00 -17.24
C GLU A 118 11.35 -2.83 -17.67
N LEU A 119 10.89 -1.99 -16.72
CA LEU A 119 10.06 -0.82 -17.01
C LEU A 119 10.81 0.34 -17.68
N GLU A 120 12.13 0.40 -17.57
CA GLU A 120 12.94 1.36 -18.33
C GLU A 120 13.16 0.91 -19.76
N GLN A 121 13.36 -0.39 -19.97
CA GLN A 121 13.56 -0.97 -21.28
C GLN A 121 12.25 -1.05 -22.07
N ARG A 122 11.13 -1.31 -21.39
CA ARG A 122 9.80 -1.41 -22.00
C ARG A 122 9.05 -0.07 -21.92
N GLY A 123 8.91 0.62 -23.05
CA GLY A 123 7.68 1.40 -23.35
C GLY A 123 6.75 0.54 -24.22
N CYS A 124 5.49 0.82 -24.56
CA CYS A 124 4.45 1.80 -24.22
C CYS A 124 3.12 0.99 -24.02
N ARG A 125 2.03 1.50 -23.44
CA ARG A 125 1.08 2.40 -24.12
C ARG A 125 0.93 3.70 -23.34
N GLY A 126 1.35 4.78 -24.00
CA GLY A 126 0.81 6.12 -23.81
C GLY A 126 -0.34 6.35 -24.80
N GLY A 127 -1.30 7.15 -24.39
CA GLY A 127 -2.55 7.48 -25.10
C GLY A 127 -3.55 8.15 -24.15
N ASP A 128 -4.78 8.33 -24.61
CA ASP A 128 -5.93 8.92 -23.89
C ASP A 128 -6.49 8.04 -22.73
N SER A 129 -5.66 7.19 -22.13
CA SER A 129 -6.08 6.32 -21.04
C SER A 129 -6.45 7.12 -19.79
N LEU A 130 -7.63 6.84 -19.23
CA LEU A 130 -7.98 7.31 -17.90
C LEU A 130 -7.02 6.72 -16.86
N ARG A 131 -6.51 7.55 -15.97
CA ARG A 131 -5.56 7.18 -14.92
C ARG A 131 -6.30 7.11 -13.59
N LEU A 132 -6.37 5.94 -12.98
CA LEU A 132 -7.02 5.75 -11.69
C LEU A 132 -6.03 5.48 -10.56
N MET A 133 -6.37 5.95 -9.37
CA MET A 133 -5.82 5.47 -8.12
C MET A 133 -6.71 4.34 -7.55
N TRP A 134 -6.09 3.26 -7.09
CA TRP A 134 -6.80 2.22 -6.34
C TRP A 134 -6.51 2.32 -4.84
N MET A 135 -7.56 2.42 -4.04
CA MET A 135 -7.44 2.43 -2.58
C MET A 135 -7.92 1.09 -2.03
N HIS A 136 -7.26 0.66 -0.96
CA HIS A 136 -7.47 -0.62 -0.30
C HIS A 136 -6.96 -1.86 -1.08
N LEU A 137 -7.20 -3.06 -0.55
CA LEU A 137 -6.76 -4.31 -1.21
C LEU A 137 -7.68 -4.66 -2.38
N LYS A 138 -7.15 -5.23 -3.47
CA LYS A 138 -7.96 -5.80 -4.55
C LYS A 138 -8.58 -7.15 -4.16
N PRO A 139 -9.62 -7.59 -4.87
CA PRO A 139 -10.05 -8.99 -4.81
C PRO A 139 -8.98 -9.96 -5.33
N TRP A 140 -8.88 -11.11 -4.65
CA TRP A 140 -7.96 -12.22 -4.96
C TRP A 140 -8.63 -13.40 -5.66
N TYR A 141 -9.87 -13.21 -6.11
CA TYR A 141 -10.64 -14.11 -6.96
C TYR A 141 -11.07 -13.37 -8.23
N SER A 142 -11.58 -14.11 -9.21
CA SER A 142 -11.98 -13.53 -10.49
C SER A 142 -13.14 -12.55 -10.33
N GLN A 143 -12.97 -11.33 -10.82
CA GLN A 143 -14.02 -10.31 -10.91
C GLN A 143 -13.90 -9.56 -12.23
N ARG A 144 -15.04 -9.13 -12.77
CA ARG A 144 -15.09 -8.38 -14.04
C ARG A 144 -14.61 -6.94 -13.94
N ILE A 145 -14.26 -6.47 -12.73
CA ILE A 145 -13.76 -5.10 -12.50
C ILE A 145 -12.62 -4.79 -13.47
N PHE A 146 -11.56 -5.60 -13.45
CA PHE A 146 -10.37 -5.33 -14.26
C PHE A 146 -10.63 -5.50 -15.76
N GLU A 147 -11.54 -6.40 -16.15
CA GLU A 147 -11.99 -6.53 -17.55
C GLU A 147 -12.73 -5.28 -18.03
N ILE A 148 -13.59 -4.69 -17.18
CA ILE A 148 -14.30 -3.44 -17.47
C ILE A 148 -13.31 -2.29 -17.57
N LEU A 149 -12.35 -2.19 -16.63
CA LEU A 149 -11.29 -1.18 -16.69
C LEU A 149 -10.50 -1.30 -18.01
N ASP A 150 -10.08 -2.50 -18.39
CA ASP A 150 -9.35 -2.77 -19.64
C ASP A 150 -10.18 -2.36 -20.87
N ARG A 151 -11.47 -2.73 -20.92
CA ARG A 151 -12.39 -2.37 -22.03
C ARG A 151 -12.53 -0.85 -22.18
N HIS A 152 -12.53 -0.13 -21.07
CA HIS A 152 -12.59 1.34 -21.06
C HIS A 152 -11.20 1.98 -21.17
N GLY A 153 -10.16 1.23 -21.54
CA GLY A 153 -8.81 1.76 -21.73
C GLY A 153 -8.26 2.47 -20.49
N VAL A 154 -8.73 2.08 -19.31
CA VAL A 154 -8.36 2.64 -18.02
C VAL A 154 -7.07 2.00 -17.54
N ARG A 155 -6.28 2.76 -16.79
CA ARG A 155 -5.06 2.28 -16.17
C ARG A 155 -5.04 2.60 -14.69
N VAL A 156 -4.68 1.63 -13.87
CA VAL A 156 -4.41 1.89 -12.44
C VAL A 156 -2.94 2.25 -12.30
N VAL A 157 -2.66 3.49 -11.90
CA VAL A 157 -1.29 4.06 -11.95
C VAL A 157 -0.62 4.15 -10.59
N CYS A 158 -1.40 4.10 -9.51
CA CYS A 158 -0.91 4.07 -8.13
C CYS A 158 -1.94 3.43 -7.20
N GLU A 159 -1.46 2.89 -6.08
CA GLU A 159 -2.30 2.23 -5.09
C GLU A 159 -1.87 2.54 -3.66
N GLU A 160 -2.83 2.52 -2.75
CA GLU A 160 -2.62 2.87 -1.34
C GLU A 160 -1.62 1.94 -0.63
N TYR A 161 -1.68 0.62 -0.85
CA TYR A 161 -0.90 -0.36 -0.07
C TYR A 161 0.40 -0.83 -0.73
N THR A 162 0.65 -0.49 -2.00
CA THR A 162 1.89 -0.85 -2.71
C THR A 162 2.83 0.34 -2.93
N HIS A 163 2.62 1.41 -2.17
CA HIS A 163 3.41 2.64 -2.20
C HIS A 163 4.43 2.71 -1.05
N ALA A 164 5.67 3.11 -1.36
CA ALA A 164 6.71 3.35 -0.37
C ALA A 164 6.56 4.73 0.29
N CYS A 165 6.11 4.76 1.55
CA CYS A 165 5.85 6.00 2.28
C CYS A 165 6.83 6.30 3.43
N TRP A 166 7.98 5.63 3.46
CA TRP A 166 8.98 5.79 4.51
C TRP A 166 10.36 6.21 3.98
N GLU A 167 11.15 6.81 4.87
CA GLU A 167 12.52 7.22 4.61
C GLU A 167 13.52 6.08 4.87
N PRO A 168 14.75 6.17 4.33
CA PRO A 168 15.80 5.19 4.61
C PRO A 168 16.05 5.05 6.12
N MET A 169 16.17 3.80 6.58
CA MET A 169 16.43 3.46 7.99
C MET A 169 17.94 3.45 8.27
N ASP A 170 18.38 3.77 9.49
CA ASP A 170 19.79 3.66 9.90
C ASP A 170 20.05 2.26 10.50
N PRO A 171 20.87 1.41 9.84
CA PRO A 171 21.16 0.06 10.33
C PRO A 171 21.92 0.04 11.67
N ARG A 172 22.57 1.15 12.05
CA ARG A 172 23.26 1.28 13.36
C ARG A 172 22.30 1.60 14.50
N ARG A 173 21.05 1.97 14.18
CA ARG A 173 19.98 2.29 15.14
C ARG A 173 18.68 1.59 14.68
N PRO A 174 18.65 0.25 14.69
CA PRO A 174 17.59 -0.51 14.03
C PRO A 174 16.21 -0.24 14.63
N PHE A 175 16.06 -0.32 15.95
CA PHE A 175 14.75 -0.16 16.61
C PHE A 175 14.18 1.26 16.52
N PRO A 176 14.96 2.34 16.77
CA PRO A 176 14.49 3.70 16.50
C PRO A 176 14.07 3.90 15.05
N SER A 177 14.85 3.40 14.08
CA SER A 177 14.54 3.55 12.66
C SER A 177 13.26 2.81 12.24
N LEU A 178 13.03 1.61 12.79
CA LEU A 178 11.79 0.86 12.59
C LEU A 178 10.59 1.56 13.23
N ALA A 179 10.76 2.10 14.43
CA ALA A 179 9.73 2.87 15.12
C ALA A 179 9.33 4.12 14.33
N ASP A 180 10.32 4.85 13.79
CA ASP A 180 10.08 6.00 12.92
C ASP A 180 9.32 5.59 11.65
N LYS A 181 9.76 4.52 10.97
CA LYS A 181 9.08 3.97 9.78
C LYS A 181 7.60 3.64 10.05
N ILE A 182 7.30 2.97 11.17
CA ILE A 182 5.93 2.60 11.52
C ILE A 182 5.11 3.84 11.86
N SER A 183 5.64 4.71 12.73
CA SER A 183 4.94 5.90 13.22
C SER A 183 4.70 6.94 12.13
N SER A 184 5.57 7.00 11.11
CA SER A 184 5.44 7.92 9.99
C SER A 184 4.39 7.50 8.96
N HIS A 185 3.92 6.25 8.98
CA HIS A 185 2.96 5.75 8.00
C HIS A 185 1.68 6.60 8.02
N PHE A 186 1.17 6.96 6.85
CA PHE A 186 -0.03 7.83 6.72
C PHE A 186 -1.33 7.20 7.26
N LEU A 187 -1.32 5.90 7.59
CA LEU A 187 -2.44 5.18 8.19
C LEU A 187 -2.40 5.24 9.72
N VAL A 188 -1.28 5.67 10.31
CA VAL A 188 -1.13 5.84 11.76
C VAL A 188 -1.54 7.26 12.14
N GLY A 189 -2.63 7.39 12.88
CA GLY A 189 -3.15 8.66 13.35
C GLY A 189 -4.52 9.03 12.79
N PRO A 190 -4.85 10.34 12.76
CA PRO A 190 -6.17 10.82 12.36
C PRO A 190 -6.39 10.65 10.85
N LEU A 191 -7.66 10.55 10.44
CA LEU A 191 -8.03 10.26 9.05
C LEU A 191 -7.54 11.34 8.08
N GLU A 192 -7.47 12.58 8.52
CA GLU A 192 -7.00 13.73 7.74
C GLU A 192 -5.58 13.51 7.23
N ARG A 193 -4.74 12.76 7.98
CA ARG A 193 -3.39 12.36 7.55
C ARG A 193 -3.45 11.45 6.33
N ARG A 194 -4.30 10.41 6.37
CA ARG A 194 -4.55 9.49 5.26
C ARG A 194 -5.12 10.23 4.06
N ALA A 195 -6.15 11.05 4.26
CA ALA A 195 -6.80 11.81 3.19
C ALA A 195 -5.83 12.78 2.50
N SER A 196 -5.04 13.53 3.27
CA SER A 196 -4.04 14.46 2.73
C SER A 196 -2.96 13.73 1.92
N HIS A 197 -2.50 12.58 2.41
CA HIS A 197 -1.53 11.76 1.70
C HIS A 197 -2.09 11.24 0.36
N LEU A 198 -3.31 10.72 0.34
CA LEU A 198 -3.98 10.24 -0.87
C LEU A 198 -4.24 11.37 -1.87
N VAL A 199 -4.58 12.58 -1.42
CA VAL A 199 -4.68 13.77 -2.29
C VAL A 199 -3.33 14.12 -2.90
N SER A 200 -2.24 14.04 -2.13
CA SER A 200 -0.88 14.25 -2.66
C SER A 200 -0.53 13.20 -3.72
N LEU A 201 -0.80 11.93 -3.43
CA LEU A 201 -0.54 10.82 -4.34
C LEU A 201 -1.33 10.98 -5.65
N ALA A 202 -2.61 11.35 -5.55
CA ALA A 202 -3.47 11.62 -6.69
C ALA A 202 -2.93 12.74 -7.61
N ARG A 203 -2.40 13.82 -7.02
CA ARG A 203 -1.75 14.91 -7.77
C ARG A 203 -0.47 14.44 -8.45
N ASP A 204 0.40 13.77 -7.71
CA ASP A 204 1.69 13.26 -8.17
C ASP A 204 1.58 12.33 -9.37
N TYR A 205 0.55 11.47 -9.37
CA TYR A 205 0.30 10.50 -10.42
C TYR A 205 -0.63 11.01 -11.53
N ARG A 206 -1.12 12.25 -11.43
CA ARG A 206 -2.07 12.87 -12.36
C ARG A 206 -3.26 11.95 -12.61
N VAL A 207 -3.94 11.57 -11.53
CA VAL A 207 -5.10 10.67 -11.60
C VAL A 207 -6.34 11.45 -12.02
N ASP A 208 -7.16 10.83 -12.86
CA ASP A 208 -8.45 11.36 -13.34
C ASP A 208 -9.59 10.97 -12.40
N GLY A 209 -9.44 9.87 -11.67
CA GLY A 209 -10.39 9.41 -10.68
C GLY A 209 -9.76 8.41 -9.71
N ALA A 210 -10.54 7.98 -8.72
CA ALA A 210 -10.11 6.95 -7.79
C ALA A 210 -11.22 5.93 -7.52
N ILE A 211 -10.81 4.70 -7.22
CA ILE A 211 -11.69 3.64 -6.74
C ILE A 211 -11.24 3.29 -5.33
N HIS A 212 -12.16 3.32 -4.38
CA HIS A 212 -11.97 2.72 -3.07
C HIS A 212 -12.76 1.42 -3.01
N TYR A 213 -12.07 0.30 -2.80
CA TYR A 213 -12.70 -1.01 -2.67
C TYR A 213 -12.90 -1.35 -1.19
N ASN A 214 -14.11 -1.07 -0.70
CA ASN A 214 -14.54 -1.27 0.67
C ASN A 214 -14.69 -2.76 0.98
N HIS A 215 -13.78 -3.30 1.80
CA HIS A 215 -13.95 -4.62 2.40
C HIS A 215 -14.84 -4.51 3.64
N TRP A 216 -16.02 -5.14 3.61
CA TRP A 216 -17.03 -5.06 4.68
C TRP A 216 -16.45 -5.31 6.09
N GLY A 217 -15.48 -6.23 6.22
CA GLY A 217 -14.82 -6.53 7.49
C GLY A 217 -13.83 -5.46 8.00
N CYS A 218 -13.34 -4.56 7.13
CA CYS A 218 -12.31 -3.58 7.45
C CYS A 218 -12.92 -2.26 7.93
N ARG A 219 -13.37 -2.23 9.19
CA ARG A 219 -13.99 -1.04 9.81
C ARG A 219 -13.11 0.21 9.77
N GLN A 220 -11.80 0.06 9.92
CA GLN A 220 -10.86 1.20 9.85
C GLN A 220 -10.90 1.86 8.46
N SER A 221 -10.80 1.07 7.39
CA SER A 221 -10.77 1.65 6.05
C SER A 221 -12.13 2.14 5.59
N CYS A 222 -13.19 1.37 5.83
CA CYS A 222 -14.56 1.69 5.42
C CYS A 222 -15.14 2.86 6.22
N GLY A 223 -14.85 2.95 7.52
CA GLY A 223 -15.34 4.03 8.39
C GLY A 223 -14.89 5.42 7.94
N GLY A 224 -13.71 5.53 7.33
CA GLY A 224 -13.17 6.78 6.78
C GLY A 224 -13.41 6.99 5.28
N ALA A 225 -13.98 6.01 4.56
CA ALA A 225 -14.02 6.03 3.09
C ALA A 225 -14.80 7.24 2.53
N ALA A 226 -15.91 7.62 3.18
CA ALA A 226 -16.70 8.78 2.77
C ALA A 226 -15.92 10.10 2.91
N GLN A 227 -15.19 10.29 4.00
CA GLN A 227 -14.38 11.48 4.24
C GLN A 227 -13.17 11.54 3.29
N VAL A 228 -12.51 10.41 3.02
CA VAL A 228 -11.45 10.32 2.00
C VAL A 228 -12.00 10.68 0.60
N LYS A 229 -13.17 10.16 0.24
CA LYS A 229 -13.86 10.52 -1.01
C LYS A 229 -14.15 12.02 -1.09
N GLN A 230 -14.60 12.65 -0.01
CA GLN A 230 -14.85 14.10 0.01
C GLN A 230 -13.57 14.92 -0.16
N ALA A 231 -12.47 14.51 0.48
CA ALA A 231 -11.17 15.16 0.33
C ALA A 231 -10.63 15.07 -1.11
N LEU A 232 -10.72 13.88 -1.72
CA LEU A 232 -10.32 13.67 -3.12
C LEU A 232 -11.21 14.45 -4.09
N LEU A 233 -12.53 14.45 -3.87
CA LEU A 233 -13.47 15.22 -4.68
C LEU A 233 -13.19 16.72 -4.61
N SER A 234 -12.90 17.24 -3.41
CA SER A 234 -12.51 18.64 -3.20
C SER A 234 -11.19 19.00 -3.89
N ALA A 235 -10.32 18.02 -4.12
CA ALA A 235 -9.09 18.16 -4.90
C ALA A 235 -9.29 17.93 -6.42
N GLY A 236 -10.54 17.78 -6.87
CA GLY A 236 -10.89 17.55 -8.27
C GLY A 236 -10.70 16.11 -8.75
N VAL A 237 -10.76 15.12 -7.84
CA VAL A 237 -10.62 13.70 -8.15
C VAL A 237 -11.90 12.95 -7.79
N PRO A 238 -12.83 12.75 -8.76
CA PRO A 238 -14.03 11.96 -8.54
C PRO A 238 -13.66 10.56 -8.04
N THR A 239 -14.37 10.09 -7.01
CA THR A 239 -14.06 8.82 -6.34
C THR A 239 -15.29 7.93 -6.24
N LEU A 240 -15.15 6.69 -6.74
CA LEU A 240 -16.14 5.63 -6.64
C LEU A 240 -15.82 4.76 -5.41
N LEU A 241 -16.83 4.55 -4.56
CA LEU A 241 -16.77 3.53 -3.51
C LEU A 241 -17.41 2.28 -4.07
N LEU A 242 -16.72 1.15 -4.03
CA LEU A 242 -17.22 -0.17 -4.40
C LEU A 242 -17.17 -1.08 -3.19
N ASP A 243 -18.27 -1.74 -2.87
CA ASP A 243 -18.35 -2.63 -1.72
C ASP A 243 -18.13 -4.07 -2.17
N GLY A 244 -17.38 -4.84 -1.37
CA GLY A 244 -17.07 -6.24 -1.63
C GLY A 244 -16.19 -6.85 -0.54
N ASP A 245 -15.51 -7.94 -0.86
CA ASP A 245 -14.51 -8.57 0.00
C ASP A 245 -13.32 -9.03 -0.84
N CYS A 246 -12.10 -9.09 -0.27
CA CYS A 246 -10.94 -9.52 -1.04
C CYS A 246 -10.82 -11.03 -1.21
N VAL A 247 -11.51 -11.80 -0.37
CA VAL A 247 -11.40 -13.27 -0.31
C VAL A 247 -12.75 -13.98 -0.30
N ASP A 248 -13.84 -13.31 0.12
CA ASP A 248 -15.18 -13.90 0.15
C ASP A 248 -16.00 -13.54 -1.10
N GLU A 249 -16.07 -14.49 -2.05
CA GLU A 249 -16.81 -14.29 -3.31
C GLU A 249 -18.32 -14.10 -3.12
N ARG A 250 -18.89 -14.52 -1.97
CA ARG A 250 -20.33 -14.37 -1.70
C ARG A 250 -20.75 -12.91 -1.54
N GLU A 251 -19.80 -12.05 -1.21
CA GLU A 251 -20.00 -10.60 -1.07
C GLU A 251 -19.85 -9.85 -2.40
N TYR A 252 -19.60 -10.56 -3.51
CA TYR A 252 -19.47 -9.95 -4.84
C TYR A 252 -20.81 -9.87 -5.59
N GLN A 253 -21.33 -8.65 -5.69
CA GLN A 253 -22.55 -8.35 -6.46
C GLN A 253 -22.19 -7.84 -7.87
N GLU A 254 -21.80 -8.77 -8.76
CA GLU A 254 -21.27 -8.45 -10.09
C GLU A 254 -22.11 -7.42 -10.88
N GLY A 255 -23.41 -7.68 -11.03
CA GLY A 255 -24.27 -6.85 -11.89
C GLY A 255 -24.35 -5.41 -11.42
N GLN A 256 -24.63 -5.21 -10.12
CA GLN A 256 -24.71 -3.88 -9.53
C GLN A 256 -23.36 -3.14 -9.58
N LEU A 257 -22.27 -3.86 -9.29
CA LEU A 257 -20.94 -3.29 -9.31
C LEU A 257 -20.54 -2.85 -10.72
N SER A 258 -20.78 -3.71 -11.72
CA SER A 258 -20.44 -3.45 -13.12
C SER A 258 -21.13 -2.21 -13.64
N THR A 259 -22.44 -2.07 -13.42
CA THR A 259 -23.20 -0.87 -13.86
C THR A 259 -22.69 0.42 -13.20
N ARG A 260 -22.38 0.38 -11.89
CA ARG A 260 -21.84 1.55 -11.18
C ARG A 260 -20.45 1.93 -11.69
N LEU A 261 -19.61 0.94 -11.98
CA LEU A 261 -18.28 1.15 -12.52
C LEU A 261 -18.34 1.73 -13.94
N GLU A 262 -19.13 1.15 -14.84
CA GLU A 262 -19.30 1.65 -16.21
C GLU A 262 -19.79 3.11 -16.21
N ALA A 263 -20.84 3.42 -15.45
CA ALA A 263 -21.36 4.79 -15.32
C ALA A 263 -20.31 5.77 -14.77
N PHE A 264 -19.51 5.35 -13.81
CA PHE A 264 -18.42 6.17 -13.27
C PHE A 264 -17.35 6.47 -14.33
N LEU A 265 -16.94 5.46 -15.11
CA LEU A 265 -15.93 5.63 -16.16
C LEU A 265 -16.45 6.52 -17.30
N GLU A 266 -17.73 6.42 -17.67
CA GLU A 266 -18.36 7.32 -18.64
C GLU A 266 -18.36 8.77 -18.15
N ALA A 267 -18.73 9.01 -16.89
CA ALA A 267 -18.71 10.35 -16.29
C ALA A 267 -17.31 10.96 -16.28
N LEU A 268 -16.27 10.17 -15.98
CA LEU A 268 -14.88 10.63 -16.03
C LEU A 268 -14.45 11.07 -17.45
N ARG A 269 -14.92 10.38 -18.49
CA ARG A 269 -14.59 10.74 -19.88
C ARG A 269 -15.28 12.01 -20.37
N GLN A 270 -16.48 12.29 -19.85
CA GLN A 270 -17.27 13.47 -20.22
C GLN A 270 -16.87 14.73 -19.42
N GLY A 271 -16.17 14.55 -18.30
CA GLY A 271 -15.63 15.67 -17.51
C GLY A 271 -14.53 16.44 -18.24
N PRO A 272 -14.24 17.69 -17.82
CA PRO A 272 -13.15 18.46 -18.39
C PRO A 272 -11.83 17.71 -18.20
N ARG A 273 -11.23 17.23 -19.30
CA ARG A 273 -9.88 16.68 -19.28
C ARG A 273 -8.95 17.78 -18.77
N ARG A 274 -8.09 17.47 -17.79
CA ARG A 274 -6.96 18.35 -17.47
C ARG A 274 -6.18 18.53 -18.76
N GLU A 275 -6.21 19.73 -19.33
CA GLU A 275 -5.31 20.08 -20.43
C GLU A 275 -3.91 19.65 -20.01
N ALA A 276 -3.27 18.86 -20.87
CA ALA A 276 -1.93 18.37 -20.62
C ALA A 276 -1.05 19.59 -20.34
N LEU A 277 -0.68 19.79 -19.08
CA LEU A 277 0.36 20.73 -18.70
C LEU A 277 1.62 20.26 -19.44
N SER A 278 1.90 20.96 -20.54
CA SER A 278 3.04 20.79 -21.44
C SER A 278 4.35 21.01 -20.70
#